data_AF-A0A970GWR4-F1
#
_entry.id   AF-A0A970GWR4-F1
#
_cell.length_a   1.000
_cell.length_b   1.000
_cell.length_c   1.000
_cell.angle_alpha   90.00
_cell.angle_beta   90.00
_cell.angle_gamma   90.00
#
_symmetry.space_group_name_H-M   'P 1'
#
loop_
_entity.id
_entity.type
_entity.pdbx_description
1 polymer ?
#
loop_
_entity_poly.entity_id
_entity_poly.type
_entity_poly.pdbx_seq_one_letter_code
_entity_poly.pdbx_strand_id
1 'polypeptide(L)'
;MLAKPFNVYINWGAYDELSDSVPLTEEVAMRQLGALLRLRARGVRLDSYLMDAFWYAPDGAYRAWRKPHWPQGPGRWLEGCLEEGIKPGLWFSGNTLCKLKAAPQWRDSLDADGRGMCMFHGGFLPDFLEVLRHWHDRGVRVFKIDFPNFNAAPSVVRDKLLPSEIRVRNVDALRNGLSELRRERPDVVLLAYTGFEEAPTQSATDLPFRKTVDHRWLEAFDAIFSGDPRPADVPAMNFWRSKDIYSDHMVRVYERNGFPLKHIDNAGFMIGTTGASYGRKTAAWQGTLLLSLARGGWVNSYYGGIDLLTDGQAEWFARAQSIYLPLQETGCLTKFGGSPGAGEPYGYRMAGDDGELLTVVNPSQKAVSIELPECEAARILFHDGGHVPGYDEGVLTLGAEQMAVIGAGRYNAPEFDLGIQQDVRIPEVIEPLPAVFKATGDKEIEAMLFPPETGRIRIVMRQTETTTGRARRSSGGPPPKGTTLGRILCLHAEQDGHPGTIEINYDKAVWSGLSWAVGELGDETLARGVPVRIRCTTSEPTDVRLEARLYRVVY
;
A
#
# COMPACT_ATOMS: atom_id res chain seq x y z
N MET A 1 20.52 -14.21 1.03
CA MET A 1 19.36 -13.77 0.22
C MET A 1 18.31 -14.85 0.26
N LEU A 2 17.03 -14.48 0.25
CA LEU A 2 15.92 -15.44 0.15
C LEU A 2 16.11 -16.39 -1.04
N ALA A 3 15.74 -17.66 -0.85
CA ALA A 3 15.79 -18.69 -1.89
C ALA A 3 14.44 -19.00 -2.52
N LYS A 4 13.34 -18.54 -1.89
CA LYS A 4 11.95 -18.77 -2.30
C LYS A 4 11.05 -17.68 -1.74
N PRO A 5 9.79 -17.55 -2.21
CA PRO A 5 8.82 -16.64 -1.62
C PRO A 5 8.68 -16.84 -0.11
N PHE A 6 8.59 -15.73 0.61
CA PHE A 6 8.58 -15.59 2.06
C PHE A 6 7.42 -14.71 2.49
N ASN A 7 6.51 -15.28 3.28
CA ASN A 7 5.23 -14.70 3.65
C ASN A 7 5.34 -14.10 5.05
N VAL A 8 5.24 -12.77 5.15
CA VAL A 8 5.46 -12.02 6.39
C VAL A 8 4.14 -11.45 6.85
N TYR A 9 3.66 -11.92 8.00
CA TYR A 9 2.61 -11.21 8.72
C TYR A 9 3.23 -10.04 9.50
N ILE A 10 2.65 -8.84 9.35
CA ILE A 10 3.09 -7.63 10.05
C ILE A 10 1.91 -7.10 10.86
N ASN A 11 2.08 -6.98 12.17
CA ASN A 11 0.96 -6.64 13.06
C ASN A 11 0.57 -5.13 13.08
N TRP A 12 1.31 -4.28 12.36
CA TRP A 12 0.89 -2.90 12.11
C TRP A 12 -0.45 -2.88 11.37
N GLY A 13 -1.42 -2.10 11.87
CA GLY A 13 -2.82 -2.12 11.41
C GLY A 13 -3.77 -2.90 12.33
N ALA A 14 -3.26 -3.82 13.15
CA ALA A 14 -3.98 -4.35 14.32
C ALA A 14 -3.83 -3.42 15.54
N TYR A 15 -2.76 -2.65 15.55
CA TYR A 15 -2.53 -1.46 16.38
C TYR A 15 -1.96 -0.35 15.49
N ASP A 16 -1.91 0.88 15.99
CA ASP A 16 -1.30 2.03 15.32
C ASP A 16 -1.11 3.16 16.33
N GLU A 17 0.14 3.57 16.54
CA GLU A 17 0.51 4.67 17.45
C GLU A 17 1.21 5.83 16.74
N LEU A 18 1.08 5.88 15.40
CA LEU A 18 1.60 6.96 14.57
C LEU A 18 0.45 7.74 13.93
N SER A 19 -0.48 7.03 13.29
CA SER A 19 -1.68 7.59 12.66
C SER A 19 -2.97 7.28 13.41
N ASP A 20 -2.88 6.73 14.62
CA ASP A 20 -4.00 6.45 15.53
C ASP A 20 -3.52 6.44 16.99
N SER A 21 -4.39 6.05 17.93
CA SER A 21 -4.08 5.92 19.36
C SER A 21 -4.25 4.51 19.91
N VAL A 22 -4.13 3.47 19.07
CA VAL A 22 -4.27 2.07 19.49
C VAL A 22 -2.88 1.50 19.85
N PRO A 23 -2.59 1.18 21.12
CA PRO A 23 -1.26 0.81 21.55
C PRO A 23 -0.89 -0.65 21.22
N LEU A 24 0.38 -0.90 20.96
CA LEU A 24 0.98 -2.24 20.93
C LEU A 24 1.10 -2.84 22.33
N THR A 25 0.20 -3.74 22.70
CA THR A 25 0.26 -4.50 23.95
C THR A 25 0.63 -5.96 23.71
N GLU A 26 1.13 -6.64 24.74
CA GLU A 26 1.32 -8.09 24.70
C GLU A 26 0.01 -8.81 24.34
N GLU A 27 -1.14 -8.36 24.86
CA GLU A 27 -2.45 -8.93 24.54
C GLU A 27 -2.79 -8.84 23.04
N VAL A 28 -2.57 -7.67 22.42
CA VAL A 28 -2.79 -7.51 20.97
C VAL A 28 -1.87 -8.44 20.19
N ALA A 29 -0.60 -8.53 20.57
CA ALA A 29 0.36 -9.42 19.91
C ALA A 29 -0.03 -10.90 20.02
N MET A 30 -0.42 -11.36 21.22
CA MET A 30 -0.83 -12.75 21.42
C MET A 30 -2.15 -13.08 20.71
N ARG A 31 -3.09 -12.13 20.64
CA ARG A 31 -4.32 -12.30 19.83
C ARG A 31 -3.99 -12.48 18.35
N GLN A 32 -3.10 -11.65 17.80
CA GLN A 32 -2.69 -11.77 16.40
C GLN A 32 -1.88 -13.03 16.13
N LEU A 33 -1.06 -13.50 17.08
CA LEU A 33 -0.36 -14.79 16.96
C LEU A 33 -1.39 -15.94 16.89
N GLY A 34 -2.40 -15.93 17.76
CA GLY A 34 -3.50 -16.90 17.69
C GLY A 34 -4.26 -16.87 16.35
N ALA A 35 -4.51 -15.68 15.81
CA ALA A 35 -5.13 -15.53 14.49
C ALA A 35 -4.24 -16.05 13.36
N LEU A 36 -2.94 -15.77 13.40
CA LEU A 36 -1.94 -16.31 12.46
C LEU A 36 -1.98 -17.84 12.48
N LEU A 37 -1.95 -18.47 13.66
CA LEU A 37 -1.99 -19.92 13.80
C LEU A 37 -3.30 -20.51 13.27
N ARG A 38 -4.44 -19.87 13.54
CA ARG A 38 -5.74 -20.27 12.98
C ARG A 38 -5.73 -20.24 11.45
N LEU A 39 -5.19 -19.19 10.84
CA LEU A 39 -5.07 -19.09 9.38
C LEU A 39 -4.15 -20.16 8.81
N ARG A 40 -3.01 -20.44 9.47
CA ARG A 40 -2.11 -21.54 9.08
C ARG A 40 -2.79 -22.91 9.14
N ALA A 41 -3.61 -23.16 10.14
CA ALA A 41 -4.40 -24.39 10.25
C ALA A 41 -5.40 -24.57 9.09
N ARG A 42 -5.75 -23.47 8.39
CA ARG A 42 -6.57 -23.46 7.16
C ARG A 42 -5.74 -23.46 5.87
N GLY A 43 -4.43 -23.64 5.96
CA GLY A 43 -3.51 -23.74 4.83
C GLY A 43 -2.89 -22.42 4.38
N VAL A 44 -3.19 -21.29 5.03
CA VAL A 44 -2.52 -20.03 4.70
C VAL A 44 -1.04 -20.13 5.09
N ARG A 45 -0.15 -19.84 4.15
CA ARG A 45 1.28 -19.80 4.39
C ARG A 45 1.68 -18.45 4.98
N LEU A 46 2.10 -18.46 6.24
CA LEU A 46 2.69 -17.33 6.96
C LEU A 46 3.99 -17.83 7.60
N ASP A 47 5.14 -17.44 7.02
CA ASP A 47 6.46 -17.91 7.42
C ASP A 47 7.03 -17.10 8.60
N SER A 48 6.50 -15.89 8.84
CA SER A 48 7.01 -14.95 9.83
C SER A 48 5.91 -14.16 10.52
N TYR A 49 6.14 -13.83 11.79
CA TYR A 49 5.42 -12.79 12.53
C TYR A 49 6.39 -11.65 12.79
N LEU A 50 6.13 -10.47 12.23
CA LEU A 50 6.92 -9.27 12.45
C LEU A 50 6.21 -8.34 13.44
N MET A 51 6.86 -8.07 14.57
CA MET A 51 6.48 -7.03 15.52
C MET A 51 6.91 -5.67 14.97
N ASP A 52 5.93 -4.87 14.57
CA ASP A 52 6.20 -3.57 13.96
C ASP A 52 6.57 -2.48 15.01
N ALA A 53 6.56 -1.22 14.62
CA ALA A 53 7.12 -0.11 15.37
C ALA A 53 6.67 -0.01 16.85
N PHE A 54 7.57 0.52 17.67
CA PHE A 54 7.36 0.91 19.07
C PHE A 54 7.23 -0.22 20.11
N TRP A 55 7.84 -1.39 19.89
CA TRP A 55 7.95 -2.45 20.91
C TRP A 55 8.96 -2.14 22.03
N TYR A 56 9.94 -1.28 21.76
CA TYR A 56 11.11 -1.00 22.59
C TYR A 56 10.88 0.08 23.64
N ALA A 57 11.63 0.01 24.75
CA ALA A 57 11.71 1.05 25.76
C ALA A 57 12.50 2.27 25.23
N PRO A 58 12.08 3.52 25.50
CA PRO A 58 12.77 4.71 25.02
C PRO A 58 14.26 4.79 25.39
N ASP A 59 14.63 4.33 26.58
CA ASP A 59 15.99 4.31 27.12
C ASP A 59 16.69 2.95 26.99
N GLY A 60 16.05 1.99 26.32
CA GLY A 60 16.49 0.61 26.25
C GLY A 60 17.53 0.32 25.17
N ALA A 61 17.88 1.30 24.32
CA ALA A 61 18.79 1.12 23.19
C ALA A 61 18.44 -0.11 22.32
N TYR A 62 17.13 -0.31 22.06
CA TYR A 62 16.57 -1.50 21.40
C TYR A 62 16.85 -2.86 22.07
N ARG A 63 17.33 -2.92 23.31
CA ARG A 63 17.54 -4.20 24.04
C ARG A 63 16.46 -4.48 25.08
N ALA A 64 15.71 -3.47 25.48
CA ALA A 64 14.60 -3.59 26.42
C ALA A 64 13.26 -3.30 25.73
N TRP A 65 12.24 -4.04 26.15
CA TRP A 65 10.84 -3.83 25.74
C TRP A 65 10.19 -2.80 26.64
N ARG A 66 9.24 -2.03 26.10
CA ARG A 66 8.61 -0.95 26.84
C ARG A 66 7.72 -1.45 27.97
N LYS A 67 7.87 -0.83 29.14
CA LYS A 67 6.89 -0.92 30.24
C LYS A 67 5.91 0.26 30.13
N PRO A 68 4.61 0.10 30.42
CA PRO A 68 3.97 -1.05 31.09
C PRO A 68 3.44 -2.15 30.16
N HIS A 69 3.45 -1.97 28.83
CA HIS A 69 2.77 -2.86 27.89
C HIS A 69 3.39 -4.26 27.76
N TRP A 70 4.67 -4.39 28.13
CA TRP A 70 5.44 -5.65 28.09
C TRP A 70 6.17 -5.85 29.43
N PRO A 71 5.44 -6.07 30.54
CA PRO A 71 6.01 -6.07 31.88
C PRO A 71 7.06 -7.17 32.07
N GLN A 72 6.87 -8.32 31.41
CA GLN A 72 7.77 -9.48 31.42
C GLN A 72 8.65 -9.58 30.17
N GLY A 73 8.66 -8.54 29.33
CA GLY A 73 9.33 -8.57 28.03
C GLY A 73 8.64 -9.53 27.03
N PRO A 74 9.34 -9.94 25.96
CA PRO A 74 8.72 -10.62 24.81
C PRO A 74 8.70 -12.14 24.90
N GLY A 75 9.14 -12.73 26.02
CA GLY A 75 9.44 -14.15 26.13
C GLY A 75 8.32 -15.04 25.61
N ARG A 76 7.09 -14.77 26.06
CA ARG A 76 5.89 -15.52 25.65
C ARG A 76 5.60 -15.45 24.15
N TRP A 77 5.77 -14.28 23.53
CA TRP A 77 5.57 -14.12 22.09
C TRP A 77 6.67 -14.81 21.27
N LEU A 78 7.94 -14.67 21.70
CA LEU A 78 9.07 -15.33 21.05
C LEU A 78 8.93 -16.86 21.12
N GLU A 79 8.66 -17.40 22.30
CA GLU A 79 8.47 -18.84 22.53
C GLU A 79 7.33 -19.37 21.66
N GLY A 80 6.14 -18.73 21.69
CA GLY A 80 5.01 -19.15 20.87
C GLY A 80 5.25 -19.07 19.36
N CYS A 81 6.11 -18.15 18.88
CA CYS A 81 6.53 -18.16 17.48
C CYS A 81 7.45 -19.35 17.18
N LEU A 82 8.45 -19.58 18.02
CA LEU A 82 9.47 -20.60 17.81
C LEU A 82 8.91 -22.03 17.91
N GLU A 83 8.02 -22.30 18.86
CA GLU A 83 7.33 -23.59 19.03
C GLU A 83 6.53 -23.98 17.78
N GLU A 84 5.96 -22.98 17.10
CA GLU A 84 5.13 -23.15 15.91
C GLU A 84 5.91 -23.04 14.60
N GLY A 85 7.25 -22.92 14.67
CA GLY A 85 8.13 -22.77 13.51
C GLY A 85 7.94 -21.47 12.74
N ILE A 86 7.41 -20.42 13.39
CA ILE A 86 7.24 -19.08 12.83
C ILE A 86 8.51 -18.28 13.12
N LYS A 87 9.06 -17.62 12.09
CA LYS A 87 10.21 -16.73 12.26
C LYS A 87 9.77 -15.43 12.95
N PRO A 88 10.27 -15.09 14.14
CA PRO A 88 10.01 -13.80 14.75
C PRO A 88 10.75 -12.70 13.99
N GLY A 89 10.11 -11.54 13.85
CA GLY A 89 10.66 -10.35 13.24
C GLY A 89 10.48 -9.12 14.11
N LEU A 90 11.41 -8.16 14.01
CA LEU A 90 11.36 -6.90 14.76
C LEU A 90 11.61 -5.71 13.82
N TRP A 91 10.85 -4.64 14.04
CA TRP A 91 11.06 -3.33 13.41
C TRP A 91 12.10 -2.49 14.15
N PHE A 92 12.90 -1.74 13.41
CA PHE A 92 13.88 -0.78 13.92
C PHE A 92 13.84 0.51 13.09
N SER A 93 14.08 1.64 13.75
CA SER A 93 14.48 2.84 13.03
C SER A 93 15.98 2.74 12.71
N GLY A 94 16.35 3.08 11.48
CA GLY A 94 17.69 2.92 10.95
C GLY A 94 18.73 3.73 11.71
N ASN A 95 18.49 5.03 11.90
CA ASN A 95 19.34 5.90 12.74
C ASN A 95 18.60 7.15 13.22
N THR A 96 17.28 7.22 13.09
CA THR A 96 16.48 8.29 13.72
C THR A 96 15.97 7.79 15.06
N LEU A 97 15.76 8.69 16.01
CA LEU A 97 15.41 8.26 17.36
C LEU A 97 14.01 7.64 17.46
N CYS A 98 13.01 8.13 16.71
CA CYS A 98 11.65 7.54 16.67
C CYS A 98 11.12 7.10 18.07
N LYS A 99 10.91 8.03 18.99
CA LYS A 99 10.52 7.78 20.40
C LYS A 99 11.61 7.17 21.30
N LEU A 100 12.82 6.88 20.80
CA LEU A 100 14.00 6.58 21.62
C LEU A 100 14.62 7.85 22.23
N LYS A 101 15.37 7.62 23.29
CA LYS A 101 16.40 8.51 23.81
C LYS A 101 17.74 7.94 23.36
N ALA A 102 18.64 8.82 22.93
CA ALA A 102 19.98 8.39 22.54
C ALA A 102 20.70 7.75 23.73
N ALA A 103 21.17 6.51 23.54
CA ALA A 103 22.00 5.82 24.52
C ALA A 103 23.33 6.59 24.72
N PRO A 104 23.98 6.52 25.89
CA PRO A 104 25.23 7.23 26.14
C PRO A 104 26.30 7.00 25.07
N GLN A 105 26.45 5.76 24.59
CA GLN A 105 27.41 5.37 23.56
C GLN A 105 27.08 5.88 22.14
N TRP A 106 25.85 6.39 21.91
CA TRP A 106 25.45 6.96 20.62
C TRP A 106 25.64 8.47 20.54
N ARG A 107 25.95 9.14 21.66
CA ARG A 107 25.96 10.60 21.74
C ARG A 107 26.91 11.25 20.74
N ASP A 108 28.07 10.63 20.51
CA ASP A 108 29.07 11.13 19.57
C ASP A 108 28.66 10.93 18.10
N SER A 109 27.63 10.13 17.84
CA SER A 109 27.03 9.97 16.51
C SER A 109 25.91 10.97 16.26
N LEU A 110 25.31 11.61 17.28
CA LEU A 110 24.14 12.47 17.08
C LEU A 110 24.44 13.63 16.14
N ASP A 111 23.52 13.89 15.22
CA ASP A 111 23.57 15.09 14.40
C ASP A 111 23.35 16.35 15.24
N ALA A 112 23.70 17.51 14.66
CA ALA A 112 23.62 18.79 15.35
C ALA A 112 22.21 19.13 15.87
N ASP A 113 21.17 18.55 15.26
CA ASP A 113 19.77 18.75 15.61
C ASP A 113 19.27 17.72 16.64
N GLY A 114 20.08 16.72 16.99
CA GLY A 114 19.72 15.61 17.87
C GLY A 114 18.61 14.70 17.32
N ARG A 115 18.44 14.63 16.00
CA ARG A 115 17.33 13.92 15.33
C ARG A 115 17.75 12.60 14.70
N GLY A 116 18.98 12.51 14.23
CA GLY A 116 19.56 11.31 13.63
C GLY A 116 20.98 11.04 14.13
N MET A 117 21.48 9.84 13.84
CA MET A 117 22.82 9.41 14.24
C MET A 117 23.68 9.05 13.02
N CYS A 118 24.86 9.63 12.93
CA CYS A 118 25.86 9.28 11.93
C CYS A 118 26.20 7.79 12.02
N MET A 119 26.19 7.10 10.89
CA MET A 119 26.45 5.67 10.77
C MET A 119 27.94 5.35 10.55
N PHE A 120 28.73 6.30 10.02
CA PHE A 120 30.18 6.10 9.81
C PHE A 120 31.06 6.77 10.89
N HIS A 121 30.48 7.46 11.87
CA HIS A 121 31.18 8.14 12.95
C HIS A 121 30.48 7.93 14.29
N GLY A 122 31.26 7.81 15.37
CA GLY A 122 30.76 7.57 16.72
C GLY A 122 30.33 6.12 16.95
N GLY A 123 29.60 5.87 18.04
CA GLY A 123 29.27 4.52 18.50
C GLY A 123 27.94 3.94 18.02
N PHE A 124 27.12 4.68 17.25
CA PHE A 124 25.78 4.22 16.89
C PHE A 124 25.75 2.95 16.05
N LEU A 125 26.31 2.96 14.82
CA LEU A 125 26.19 1.80 13.92
C LEU A 125 26.82 0.52 14.50
N PRO A 126 28.03 0.55 15.09
CA PRO A 126 28.60 -0.65 15.72
C PRO A 126 27.68 -1.22 16.81
N ASP A 127 27.14 -0.38 17.69
CA ASP A 127 26.21 -0.84 18.74
C ASP A 127 24.88 -1.32 18.16
N PHE A 128 24.38 -0.68 17.09
CA PHE A 128 23.17 -1.12 16.39
C PHE A 128 23.33 -2.50 15.77
N LEU A 129 24.48 -2.81 15.15
CA LEU A 129 24.75 -4.15 14.63
C LEU A 129 24.80 -5.20 15.77
N GLU A 130 25.37 -4.84 16.93
CA GLU A 130 25.32 -5.69 18.13
C GLU A 130 23.88 -5.91 18.64
N VAL A 131 22.99 -4.92 18.52
CA VAL A 131 21.56 -5.11 18.81
C VAL A 131 20.94 -6.14 17.88
N LEU A 132 21.24 -6.08 16.57
CA LEU A 132 20.71 -7.05 15.61
C LEU A 132 21.22 -8.47 15.92
N ARG A 133 22.52 -8.61 16.21
CA ARG A 133 23.13 -9.88 16.66
C ARG A 133 22.46 -10.39 17.95
N HIS A 134 22.27 -9.52 18.94
CA HIS A 134 21.62 -9.86 20.21
C HIS A 134 20.24 -10.48 20.01
N TRP A 135 19.41 -9.90 19.14
CA TRP A 135 18.07 -10.45 18.88
C TRP A 135 18.10 -11.68 17.98
N HIS A 136 19.05 -11.76 17.04
CA HIS A 136 19.26 -12.96 16.23
C HIS A 136 19.60 -14.18 17.10
N ASP A 137 20.51 -14.01 18.04
CA ASP A 137 20.91 -15.06 19.00
C ASP A 137 19.75 -15.51 19.90
N ARG A 138 18.67 -14.71 20.00
CA ARG A 138 17.43 -15.03 20.73
C ARG A 138 16.29 -15.55 19.85
N GLY A 139 16.59 -15.90 18.59
CA GLY A 139 15.65 -16.53 17.68
C GLY A 139 14.98 -15.59 16.68
N VAL A 140 15.17 -14.27 16.76
CA VAL A 140 14.66 -13.33 15.74
C VAL A 140 15.39 -13.58 14.42
N ARG A 141 14.67 -13.55 13.30
CA ARG A 141 15.24 -13.77 11.97
C ARG A 141 14.96 -12.67 10.98
N VAL A 142 13.90 -11.88 11.20
CA VAL A 142 13.49 -10.83 10.27
C VAL A 142 13.73 -9.46 10.90
N PHE A 143 14.46 -8.59 10.21
CA PHE A 143 14.75 -7.24 10.67
C PHE A 143 14.23 -6.25 9.62
N LYS A 144 13.19 -5.51 10.01
CA LYS A 144 12.65 -4.40 9.21
C LYS A 144 13.33 -3.12 9.67
N ILE A 145 14.05 -2.45 8.75
CA ILE A 145 14.76 -1.20 9.02
C ILE A 145 14.05 -0.08 8.29
N ASP A 146 13.69 0.97 9.02
CA ASP A 146 12.84 2.06 8.55
C ASP A 146 13.44 3.43 8.89
N PHE A 147 13.03 4.48 8.20
CA PHE A 147 13.43 5.87 8.47
C PHE A 147 14.94 6.16 8.69
N PRO A 148 15.87 5.66 7.84
CA PRO A 148 17.24 6.12 7.90
C PRO A 148 17.34 7.58 7.42
N ASN A 149 18.10 8.38 8.15
CA ASN A 149 18.56 9.71 7.78
C ASN A 149 20.04 9.63 7.37
N PHE A 150 20.30 9.42 6.08
CA PHE A 150 21.67 9.37 5.57
C PHE A 150 22.39 10.72 5.59
N ASN A 151 21.71 11.82 5.89
CA ASN A 151 22.33 13.14 6.03
C ASN A 151 22.76 13.44 7.48
N ALA A 152 22.54 12.51 8.42
CA ALA A 152 22.91 12.68 9.81
C ALA A 152 24.44 12.72 9.98
N ALA A 153 24.93 13.77 10.65
CA ALA A 153 26.33 13.93 11.02
C ALA A 153 26.48 14.95 12.17
N PRO A 154 27.35 14.69 13.17
CA PRO A 154 27.69 15.67 14.20
C PRO A 154 28.45 16.86 13.59
N SER A 155 28.47 18.00 14.30
CA SER A 155 29.13 19.22 13.81
C SER A 155 30.60 19.00 13.43
N VAL A 156 31.35 18.23 14.24
CA VAL A 156 32.77 17.91 13.98
C VAL A 156 33.02 17.18 12.64
N VAL A 157 31.99 16.49 12.12
CA VAL A 157 32.02 15.85 10.80
C VAL A 157 31.55 16.81 9.72
N ARG A 158 30.47 17.57 9.98
CA ARG A 158 29.94 18.60 9.05
C ARG A 158 30.97 19.69 8.72
N ASP A 159 31.85 20.01 9.66
CA ASP A 159 32.93 20.99 9.47
C ASP A 159 34.02 20.53 8.48
N LYS A 160 34.05 19.24 8.13
CA LYS A 160 35.13 18.61 7.34
C LYS A 160 34.67 17.99 6.03
N LEU A 161 33.38 17.70 5.88
CA LEU A 161 32.84 16.94 4.76
C LEU A 161 31.63 17.66 4.15
N LEU A 162 31.50 17.56 2.83
CA LEU A 162 30.32 18.02 2.13
C LEU A 162 29.09 17.14 2.45
N PRO A 163 27.86 17.68 2.34
CA PRO A 163 26.64 16.89 2.57
C PRO A 163 26.54 15.62 1.71
N SER A 164 27.00 15.67 0.45
CA SER A 164 27.04 14.52 -0.44
C SER A 164 28.01 13.44 0.04
N GLU A 165 29.17 13.82 0.56
CA GLU A 165 30.15 12.88 1.11
C GLU A 165 29.64 12.21 2.38
N ILE A 166 28.96 12.98 3.26
CA ILE A 166 28.29 12.46 4.46
C ILE A 166 27.25 11.41 4.07
N ARG A 167 26.41 11.72 3.07
CA ARG A 167 25.38 10.79 2.58
C ARG A 167 25.99 9.49 2.10
N VAL A 168 26.96 9.56 1.18
CA VAL A 168 27.62 8.37 0.62
C VAL A 168 28.25 7.52 1.73
N ARG A 169 28.98 8.15 2.67
CA ARG A 169 29.62 7.40 3.77
C ARG A 169 28.62 6.75 4.72
N ASN A 170 27.49 7.39 5.01
CA ASN A 170 26.44 6.77 5.82
C ASN A 170 25.79 5.57 5.12
N VAL A 171 25.50 5.71 3.82
CA VAL A 171 24.96 4.62 2.98
C VAL A 171 25.93 3.44 2.95
N ASP A 172 27.20 3.70 2.64
CA ASP A 172 28.22 2.65 2.54
C ASP A 172 28.48 1.99 3.90
N ALA A 173 28.50 2.75 5.00
CA ALA A 173 28.66 2.19 6.34
C ALA A 173 27.53 1.21 6.68
N LEU A 174 26.27 1.58 6.46
CA LEU A 174 25.13 0.69 6.72
C LEU A 174 25.17 -0.56 5.83
N ARG A 175 25.39 -0.39 4.52
CA ARG A 175 25.46 -1.50 3.57
C ARG A 175 26.55 -2.50 3.96
N ASN A 176 27.74 -2.01 4.29
CA ASN A 176 28.86 -2.85 4.68
C ASN A 176 28.57 -3.58 5.99
N GLY A 177 28.05 -2.87 7.00
CA GLY A 177 27.71 -3.48 8.30
C GLY A 177 26.64 -4.56 8.20
N LEU A 178 25.59 -4.34 7.40
CA LEU A 178 24.53 -5.34 7.17
C LEU A 178 25.01 -6.52 6.33
N SER A 179 25.90 -6.28 5.37
CA SER A 179 26.52 -7.35 4.57
C SER A 179 27.40 -8.25 5.43
N GLU A 180 28.16 -7.66 6.36
CA GLU A 180 28.92 -8.41 7.35
C GLU A 180 28.03 -9.22 8.29
N LEU A 181 26.96 -8.62 8.82
CA LEU A 181 25.97 -9.34 9.62
C LEU A 181 25.42 -10.55 8.87
N ARG A 182 25.07 -10.41 7.58
CA ARG A 182 24.57 -11.53 6.77
C ARG A 182 25.63 -12.62 6.56
N ARG A 183 26.90 -12.25 6.38
CA ARG A 183 28.01 -13.22 6.28
C ARG A 183 28.16 -14.03 7.58
N GLU A 184 27.98 -13.38 8.73
CA GLU A 184 28.03 -14.01 10.05
C GLU A 184 26.77 -14.82 10.39
N ARG A 185 25.61 -14.39 9.88
CA ARG A 185 24.27 -14.93 10.16
C ARG A 185 23.51 -15.14 8.84
N PRO A 186 23.79 -16.21 8.07
CA PRO A 186 23.29 -16.36 6.70
C PRO A 186 21.76 -16.53 6.59
N ASP A 187 21.09 -16.89 7.69
CA ASP A 187 19.65 -17.06 7.77
C ASP A 187 18.89 -15.77 8.16
N VAL A 188 19.59 -14.63 8.30
CA VAL A 188 18.98 -13.32 8.51
C VAL A 188 18.19 -12.87 7.28
N VAL A 189 16.99 -12.35 7.53
CA VAL A 189 16.15 -11.67 6.55
C VAL A 189 16.16 -10.19 6.87
N LEU A 190 16.66 -9.38 5.95
CA LEU A 190 16.80 -7.93 6.09
C LEU A 190 15.83 -7.25 5.13
N LEU A 191 14.95 -6.40 5.66
CA LEU A 191 13.95 -5.66 4.89
C LEU A 191 14.19 -4.15 5.02
N ALA A 192 14.32 -3.46 3.89
CA ALA A 192 14.43 -2.00 3.85
C ALA A 192 13.05 -1.37 3.64
N TYR A 193 12.68 -0.44 4.52
CA TYR A 193 11.40 0.27 4.46
C TYR A 193 11.56 1.76 4.07
N THR A 194 10.79 2.68 4.64
CA THR A 194 10.73 4.07 4.17
C THR A 194 12.07 4.78 4.38
N GLY A 195 12.56 5.51 3.36
CA GLY A 195 13.72 6.40 3.48
C GLY A 195 15.02 5.88 2.83
N PHE A 196 14.96 4.75 2.13
CA PHE A 196 16.10 4.23 1.36
C PHE A 196 16.22 4.83 -0.04
N GLU A 197 15.23 5.63 -0.47
CA GLU A 197 15.28 6.41 -1.70
C GLU A 197 16.20 7.66 -1.58
N GLU A 198 16.76 8.10 -2.70
CA GLU A 198 17.55 9.34 -2.82
C GLU A 198 16.69 10.60 -2.83
N ALA A 199 15.45 10.47 -3.29
CA ALA A 199 14.46 11.52 -3.26
C ALA A 199 13.06 10.91 -3.04
N PRO A 200 12.10 11.67 -2.48
CA PRO A 200 10.75 11.18 -2.25
C PRO A 200 10.09 10.68 -3.54
N THR A 201 9.67 9.42 -3.54
CA THR A 201 8.93 8.77 -4.65
C THR A 201 7.44 8.60 -4.34
N GLN A 202 7.08 8.67 -3.06
CA GLN A 202 5.78 8.18 -2.57
C GLN A 202 4.69 9.26 -2.49
N SER A 203 5.00 10.52 -2.85
CA SER A 203 4.13 11.67 -2.57
C SER A 203 2.91 11.80 -3.49
N ALA A 204 3.01 11.36 -4.75
CA ALA A 204 1.91 11.40 -5.73
C ALA A 204 2.20 10.46 -6.91
N THR A 205 1.15 9.94 -7.54
CA THR A 205 1.23 9.01 -8.68
C THR A 205 1.25 9.72 -10.04
N ASP A 206 0.99 11.03 -10.04
CA ASP A 206 1.04 11.86 -11.24
C ASP A 206 2.44 12.44 -11.50
N LEU A 207 3.42 12.16 -10.65
CA LEU A 207 4.77 12.70 -10.76
C LEU A 207 5.56 12.10 -11.93
N PRO A 208 6.45 12.88 -12.55
CA PRO A 208 7.35 12.33 -13.56
C PRO A 208 8.29 11.30 -12.92
N PHE A 209 8.58 10.24 -13.68
CA PHE A 209 9.54 9.23 -13.26
C PHE A 209 10.92 9.85 -13.00
N ARG A 210 11.58 9.39 -11.92
CA ARG A 210 12.95 9.75 -11.56
C ARG A 210 13.71 8.49 -11.14
N LYS A 211 15.01 8.46 -11.42
CA LYS A 211 15.92 7.45 -10.88
C LYS A 211 16.31 7.86 -9.47
N THR A 212 15.74 7.20 -8.47
CA THR A 212 15.83 7.60 -7.07
C THR A 212 16.04 6.42 -6.12
N VAL A 213 16.18 5.21 -6.62
CA VAL A 213 16.40 4.02 -5.78
C VAL A 213 17.73 3.39 -6.16
N ASP A 214 18.62 3.25 -5.18
CA ASP A 214 19.96 2.69 -5.37
C ASP A 214 19.91 1.15 -5.37
N HIS A 215 20.21 0.51 -6.51
CA HIS A 215 20.19 -0.95 -6.64
C HIS A 215 21.16 -1.66 -5.70
N ARG A 216 22.20 -0.98 -5.22
CA ARG A 216 23.23 -1.57 -4.37
C ARG A 216 22.70 -1.95 -2.99
N TRP A 217 21.50 -1.47 -2.63
CA TRP A 217 20.79 -1.95 -1.46
C TRP A 217 20.47 -3.45 -1.51
N LEU A 218 20.34 -4.04 -2.72
CA LEU A 218 20.09 -5.48 -2.90
C LEU A 218 21.27 -6.37 -2.52
N GLU A 219 22.46 -5.79 -2.28
CA GLU A 219 23.59 -6.53 -1.71
C GLU A 219 23.39 -6.82 -0.22
N ALA A 220 22.64 -5.96 0.48
CA ALA A 220 22.38 -6.06 1.92
C ALA A 220 20.96 -6.56 2.23
N PHE A 221 19.94 -6.10 1.51
CA PHE A 221 18.53 -6.35 1.81
C PHE A 221 17.92 -7.42 0.91
N ASP A 222 17.06 -8.27 1.49
CA ASP A 222 16.29 -9.28 0.74
C ASP A 222 15.16 -8.65 -0.08
N ALA A 223 14.56 -7.57 0.43
CA ALA A 223 13.55 -6.79 -0.25
C ALA A 223 13.58 -5.32 0.17
N ILE A 224 13.09 -4.46 -0.73
CA ILE A 224 12.86 -3.04 -0.48
C ILE A 224 11.38 -2.75 -0.68
N PHE A 225 10.82 -2.08 0.32
CA PHE A 225 9.45 -1.58 0.34
C PHE A 225 9.24 -0.48 -0.69
N SER A 226 8.19 -0.60 -1.52
CA SER A 226 7.91 0.40 -2.55
C SER A 226 7.10 1.61 -2.08
N GLY A 227 6.56 1.59 -0.86
CA GLY A 227 5.90 2.75 -0.25
C GLY A 227 4.58 2.44 0.45
N ASP A 228 4.20 3.29 1.42
CA ASP A 228 2.99 3.07 2.23
C ASP A 228 1.72 3.10 1.36
N PRO A 229 0.89 2.04 1.41
CA PRO A 229 -0.34 1.97 0.65
C PRO A 229 -1.27 3.15 0.95
N ARG A 230 -1.49 4.00 -0.05
CA ARG A 230 -2.33 5.21 0.02
C ARG A 230 -3.16 5.35 -1.27
N PRO A 231 -4.18 6.22 -1.37
CA PRO A 231 -4.92 6.40 -2.61
C PRO A 231 -4.07 7.00 -3.73
N ALA A 232 -4.26 6.55 -4.97
CA ALA A 232 -3.66 7.16 -6.16
C ALA A 232 -4.32 8.52 -6.49
N ASP A 233 -3.69 9.29 -7.37
CA ASP A 233 -4.28 10.53 -7.96
C ASP A 233 -5.24 10.24 -9.12
N VAL A 234 -5.51 8.95 -9.37
CA VAL A 234 -6.55 8.45 -10.26
C VAL A 234 -7.88 8.38 -9.48
N PRO A 235 -8.93 9.11 -9.90
CA PRO A 235 -10.22 9.08 -9.24
C PRO A 235 -10.91 7.72 -9.35
N ALA A 236 -11.47 7.25 -8.24
CA ALA A 236 -12.19 5.98 -8.16
C ALA A 236 -13.41 6.12 -7.26
N MET A 237 -14.56 5.58 -7.66
CA MET A 237 -15.73 5.45 -6.79
C MET A 237 -15.42 4.48 -5.65
N ASN A 238 -14.66 3.41 -5.93
CA ASN A 238 -14.14 2.53 -4.90
C ASN A 238 -12.80 3.05 -4.34
N PHE A 239 -12.82 3.56 -3.12
CA PHE A 239 -11.61 4.07 -2.44
C PHE A 239 -10.48 3.03 -2.37
N TRP A 240 -10.81 1.76 -2.15
CA TRP A 240 -9.83 0.69 -2.02
C TRP A 240 -9.16 0.36 -3.36
N ARG A 241 -9.90 0.47 -4.47
CA ARG A 241 -9.31 0.32 -5.81
C ARG A 241 -8.27 1.40 -6.10
N SER A 242 -8.50 2.64 -5.66
CA SER A 242 -7.49 3.70 -5.78
C SER A 242 -6.21 3.38 -4.99
N LYS A 243 -6.34 2.72 -3.85
CA LYS A 243 -5.20 2.24 -3.04
C LYS A 243 -4.43 1.13 -3.77
N ASP A 244 -5.13 0.21 -4.43
CA ASP A 244 -4.48 -0.82 -5.26
C ASP A 244 -3.70 -0.18 -6.42
N ILE A 245 -4.31 0.76 -7.15
CA ILE A 245 -3.68 1.49 -8.27
C ILE A 245 -2.39 2.20 -7.82
N TYR A 246 -2.38 2.76 -6.62
CA TYR A 246 -1.17 3.37 -6.05
C TYR A 246 -0.07 2.33 -5.84
N SER A 247 -0.38 1.21 -5.18
CA SER A 247 0.61 0.15 -4.94
C SER A 247 1.16 -0.37 -6.27
N ASP A 248 0.30 -0.55 -7.27
CA ASP A 248 0.72 -0.92 -8.62
C ASP A 248 1.63 0.14 -9.26
N HIS A 249 1.29 1.43 -9.14
CA HIS A 249 2.15 2.50 -9.61
C HIS A 249 3.54 2.46 -8.93
N MET A 250 3.60 2.26 -7.61
CA MET A 250 4.86 2.21 -6.88
C MET A 250 5.74 1.02 -7.27
N VAL A 251 5.14 -0.16 -7.49
CA VAL A 251 5.88 -1.30 -8.06
C VAL A 251 6.46 -0.94 -9.42
N ARG A 252 5.71 -0.26 -10.29
CA ARG A 252 6.22 0.19 -11.60
C ARG A 252 7.30 1.26 -11.49
N VAL A 253 7.27 2.13 -10.48
CA VAL A 253 8.35 3.09 -10.22
C VAL A 253 9.65 2.37 -9.86
N TYR A 254 9.59 1.38 -8.97
CA TYR A 254 10.78 0.59 -8.58
C TYR A 254 11.29 -0.27 -9.73
N GLU A 255 10.41 -0.93 -10.49
CA GLU A 255 10.76 -1.67 -11.70
C GLU A 255 11.49 -0.79 -12.72
N ARG A 256 10.98 0.41 -13.01
CA ARG A 256 11.64 1.38 -13.90
C ARG A 256 12.97 1.92 -13.36
N ASN A 257 13.18 1.85 -12.04
CA ASN A 257 14.49 2.08 -11.41
C ASN A 257 15.47 0.91 -11.61
N GLY A 258 15.05 -0.17 -12.24
CA GLY A 258 15.87 -1.36 -12.51
C GLY A 258 15.81 -2.43 -11.42
N PHE A 259 14.86 -2.32 -10.47
CA PHE A 259 14.70 -3.34 -9.44
C PHE A 259 13.99 -4.57 -10.00
N PRO A 260 14.54 -5.78 -9.79
CA PRO A 260 13.81 -7.01 -10.07
C PRO A 260 12.57 -7.07 -9.19
N LEU A 261 11.42 -7.38 -9.78
CA LEU A 261 10.11 -7.44 -9.10
C LEU A 261 10.15 -8.31 -7.83
N LYS A 262 10.89 -9.43 -7.86
CA LYS A 262 11.07 -10.32 -6.70
C LYS A 262 11.66 -9.65 -5.46
N HIS A 263 12.39 -8.54 -5.60
CA HIS A 263 12.98 -7.80 -4.49
C HIS A 263 12.15 -6.58 -4.06
N ILE A 264 10.96 -6.39 -4.62
CA ILE A 264 10.07 -5.30 -4.26
C ILE A 264 9.02 -5.83 -3.29
N ASP A 265 9.01 -5.34 -2.06
CA ASP A 265 7.88 -5.50 -1.16
C ASP A 265 6.83 -4.44 -1.47
N ASN A 266 5.69 -4.88 -2.03
CA ASN A 266 4.63 -3.97 -2.46
C ASN A 266 3.73 -3.50 -1.31
N ALA A 267 3.71 -4.23 -0.19
CA ALA A 267 2.88 -4.00 0.99
C ALA A 267 1.38 -3.71 0.74
N GLY A 268 0.84 -4.03 -0.43
CA GLY A 268 -0.52 -3.63 -0.82
C GLY A 268 -1.60 -4.22 0.09
N PHE A 269 -1.37 -5.44 0.61
CA PHE A 269 -2.29 -6.11 1.51
C PHE A 269 -2.24 -5.52 2.91
N MET A 270 -3.21 -4.66 3.21
CA MET A 270 -3.37 -4.04 4.51
C MET A 270 -4.85 -3.92 4.87
N ILE A 271 -5.24 -4.67 5.90
CA ILE A 271 -6.59 -4.74 6.46
C ILE A 271 -6.55 -4.41 7.95
N GLY A 272 -7.62 -3.83 8.48
CA GLY A 272 -7.65 -3.45 9.89
C GLY A 272 -8.61 -2.32 10.20
N THR A 273 -8.75 -2.01 11.48
CA THR A 273 -9.69 -1.00 11.97
C THR A 273 -9.01 0.32 12.35
N THR A 274 -7.69 0.36 12.35
CA THR A 274 -6.91 1.54 12.76
C THR A 274 -6.67 2.52 11.62
N GLY A 275 -6.11 3.69 11.96
CA GLY A 275 -5.76 4.75 11.02
C GLY A 275 -4.83 4.31 9.88
N ALA A 276 -3.86 3.44 10.15
CA ALA A 276 -2.98 2.86 9.14
C ALA A 276 -3.75 2.14 8.00
N SER A 277 -4.87 1.51 8.35
CA SER A 277 -5.74 0.82 7.39
C SER A 277 -6.93 1.67 6.92
N TYR A 278 -7.01 2.94 7.31
CA TYR A 278 -8.17 3.82 7.05
C TYR A 278 -9.52 3.20 7.47
N GLY A 279 -9.51 2.36 8.52
CA GLY A 279 -10.70 1.65 8.99
C GLY A 279 -11.28 0.63 8.01
N ARG A 280 -10.48 0.11 7.06
CA ARG A 280 -10.89 -0.80 5.98
C ARG A 280 -11.68 -2.03 6.44
N LYS A 281 -11.35 -2.57 7.61
CA LYS A 281 -11.72 -3.94 8.00
C LYS A 281 -11.33 -4.89 6.86
N THR A 282 -12.27 -5.67 6.34
CA THR A 282 -12.07 -6.64 5.26
C THR A 282 -12.64 -6.19 3.90
N ALA A 283 -13.03 -4.92 3.73
CA ALA A 283 -13.62 -4.47 2.47
C ALA A 283 -12.66 -4.65 1.28
N ALA A 284 -13.13 -5.25 0.18
CA ALA A 284 -12.40 -5.48 -1.07
C ALA A 284 -11.06 -6.24 -0.93
N TRP A 285 -10.91 -7.06 0.11
CA TRP A 285 -9.60 -7.64 0.48
C TRP A 285 -9.08 -8.69 -0.52
N GLN A 286 -9.97 -9.42 -1.21
CA GLN A 286 -9.59 -10.50 -2.14
C GLN A 286 -8.81 -9.94 -3.33
N GLY A 287 -9.31 -8.88 -3.97
CA GLY A 287 -8.63 -8.21 -5.07
C GLY A 287 -7.29 -7.62 -4.68
N THR A 288 -7.19 -7.00 -3.51
CA THR A 288 -5.90 -6.52 -2.98
C THR A 288 -4.92 -7.66 -2.75
N LEU A 289 -5.36 -8.79 -2.19
CA LEU A 289 -4.51 -9.98 -2.00
C LEU A 289 -4.00 -10.52 -3.35
N LEU A 290 -4.89 -10.69 -4.32
CA LEU A 290 -4.51 -11.17 -5.65
C LEU A 290 -3.53 -10.24 -6.34
N LEU A 291 -3.71 -8.93 -6.26
CA LEU A 291 -2.74 -7.97 -6.80
C LEU A 291 -1.41 -8.00 -6.03
N SER A 292 -1.43 -8.13 -4.70
CA SER A 292 -0.21 -8.27 -3.90
C SER A 292 0.59 -9.51 -4.29
N LEU A 293 -0.08 -10.63 -4.60
CA LEU A 293 0.55 -11.84 -5.12
C LEU A 293 1.03 -11.66 -6.57
N ALA A 294 0.21 -11.07 -7.44
CA ALA A 294 0.49 -10.90 -8.88
C ALA A 294 1.70 -9.99 -9.16
N ARG A 295 1.97 -9.00 -8.30
CA ARG A 295 3.18 -8.16 -8.37
C ARG A 295 4.48 -8.95 -8.20
N GLY A 296 4.40 -10.14 -7.61
CA GLY A 296 5.46 -11.15 -7.58
C GLY A 296 6.71 -10.83 -6.77
N GLY A 297 6.60 -9.94 -5.78
CA GLY A 297 7.60 -9.79 -4.73
C GLY A 297 7.78 -11.10 -3.95
N TRP A 298 9.03 -11.46 -3.62
CA TRP A 298 9.27 -12.65 -2.80
C TRP A 298 8.95 -12.40 -1.33
N VAL A 299 9.09 -11.18 -0.84
CA VAL A 299 8.53 -10.79 0.46
C VAL A 299 7.07 -10.42 0.24
N ASN A 300 6.18 -11.33 0.62
CA ASN A 300 4.74 -11.12 0.58
C ASN A 300 4.28 -10.66 1.96
N SER A 301 4.12 -9.34 2.11
CA SER A 301 3.73 -8.72 3.37
C SER A 301 2.22 -8.61 3.53
N TYR A 302 1.70 -9.06 4.67
CA TYR A 302 0.29 -9.00 5.03
C TYR A 302 0.11 -8.20 6.32
N TYR A 303 -0.50 -7.02 6.20
CA TYR A 303 -0.62 -6.07 7.30
C TYR A 303 -1.95 -6.14 8.03
N GLY A 304 -1.86 -6.08 9.35
CA GLY A 304 -2.92 -5.62 10.23
C GLY A 304 -3.80 -6.72 10.82
N GLY A 305 -5.11 -6.49 10.82
CA GLY A 305 -6.08 -7.31 11.55
C GLY A 305 -6.46 -8.60 10.84
N ILE A 306 -5.55 -9.58 10.77
CA ILE A 306 -5.84 -10.90 10.18
C ILE A 306 -6.85 -11.71 11.03
N ASP A 307 -7.05 -11.32 12.28
CA ASP A 307 -8.13 -11.81 13.14
C ASP A 307 -9.53 -11.50 12.60
N LEU A 308 -9.66 -10.51 11.71
CA LEU A 308 -10.93 -10.16 11.06
C LEU A 308 -11.37 -11.16 9.97
N LEU A 309 -10.47 -12.02 9.49
CA LEU A 309 -10.79 -12.98 8.44
C LEU A 309 -11.52 -14.20 9.03
N THR A 310 -12.59 -14.66 8.40
CA THR A 310 -13.27 -15.90 8.78
C THR A 310 -12.50 -17.14 8.32
N ASP A 311 -12.87 -18.32 8.80
CA ASP A 311 -12.23 -19.57 8.38
C ASP A 311 -12.41 -19.83 6.87
N GLY A 312 -13.59 -19.56 6.31
CA GLY A 312 -13.81 -19.68 4.86
C GLY A 312 -13.00 -18.65 4.06
N GLN A 313 -12.77 -17.45 4.60
CA GLN A 313 -11.86 -16.48 4.00
C GLN A 313 -10.40 -16.94 4.09
N ALA A 314 -10.00 -17.60 5.17
CA ALA A 314 -8.67 -18.19 5.31
C ALA A 314 -8.45 -19.34 4.31
N GLU A 315 -9.44 -20.20 4.09
CA GLU A 315 -9.40 -21.26 3.05
C GLU A 315 -9.28 -20.67 1.64
N TRP A 316 -10.03 -19.60 1.35
CA TRP A 316 -9.90 -18.89 0.07
C TRP A 316 -8.51 -18.26 -0.10
N PHE A 317 -7.96 -17.64 0.95
CA PHE A 317 -6.61 -17.08 0.94
C PHE A 317 -5.58 -18.19 0.68
N ALA A 318 -5.66 -19.30 1.41
CA ALA A 318 -4.78 -20.45 1.20
C ALA A 318 -4.83 -20.94 -0.25
N ARG A 319 -6.03 -21.01 -0.85
CA ARG A 319 -6.21 -21.34 -2.26
C ARG A 319 -5.51 -20.35 -3.17
N ALA A 320 -5.71 -19.04 -3.00
CA ALA A 320 -5.03 -18.01 -3.79
C ALA A 320 -3.49 -18.16 -3.69
N GLN A 321 -2.95 -18.34 -2.49
CA GLN A 321 -1.51 -18.59 -2.31
C GLN A 321 -1.03 -19.85 -3.01
N SER A 322 -1.80 -20.95 -2.95
CA SER A 322 -1.43 -22.22 -3.59
C SER A 322 -1.29 -22.10 -5.11
N ILE A 323 -1.98 -21.14 -5.73
CA ILE A 323 -1.95 -20.88 -7.16
C ILE A 323 -0.77 -19.97 -7.52
N TYR A 324 -0.58 -18.88 -6.77
CA TYR A 324 0.41 -17.85 -7.10
C TYR A 324 1.83 -18.15 -6.60
N LEU A 325 1.99 -18.73 -5.41
CA LEU A 325 3.33 -18.90 -4.82
C LEU A 325 4.26 -19.80 -5.64
N PRO A 326 3.80 -20.91 -6.26
CA PRO A 326 4.65 -21.69 -7.16
C PRO A 326 5.15 -20.87 -8.35
N LEU A 327 4.29 -20.03 -8.95
CA LEU A 327 4.68 -19.16 -10.05
C LEU A 327 5.63 -18.03 -9.62
N GLN A 328 5.50 -17.52 -8.40
CA GLN A 328 6.49 -16.58 -7.86
C GLN A 328 7.87 -17.22 -7.68
N GLU A 329 7.90 -18.52 -7.34
CA GLU A 329 9.14 -19.25 -7.07
C GLU A 329 9.89 -19.62 -8.35
N THR A 330 9.19 -20.17 -9.35
CA THR A 330 9.82 -20.73 -10.55
C THR A 330 9.43 -20.07 -11.86
N GLY A 331 8.37 -19.25 -11.88
CA GLY A 331 7.82 -18.67 -13.09
C GLY A 331 8.57 -17.43 -13.60
N CYS A 332 8.25 -17.06 -14.85
CA CYS A 332 8.64 -15.80 -15.46
C CYS A 332 7.56 -14.74 -15.19
N LEU A 333 7.95 -13.72 -14.42
CA LEU A 333 7.08 -12.60 -14.10
C LEU A 333 7.35 -11.43 -15.05
N THR A 334 6.30 -10.99 -15.74
CA THR A 334 6.34 -9.83 -16.63
C THR A 334 5.13 -8.92 -16.40
N LYS A 335 5.17 -7.74 -17.00
CA LYS A 335 4.11 -6.74 -16.95
C LYS A 335 3.66 -6.37 -18.35
N PHE A 336 2.48 -5.80 -18.49
CA PHE A 336 1.98 -5.29 -19.77
C PHE A 336 0.99 -4.15 -19.58
N GLY A 337 0.58 -3.53 -20.69
CA GLY A 337 -0.29 -2.36 -20.70
C GLY A 337 0.39 -1.07 -20.22
N GLY A 338 -0.44 -0.11 -19.87
CA GLY A 338 -0.06 1.27 -19.57
C GLY A 338 0.43 1.51 -18.14
N SER A 339 0.39 2.78 -17.73
CA SER A 339 0.86 3.28 -16.44
C SER A 339 -0.31 3.37 -15.44
N PRO A 340 -0.25 2.65 -14.29
CA PRO A 340 -1.32 2.67 -13.28
C PRO A 340 -1.68 4.10 -12.81
N GLY A 341 -0.68 4.92 -12.51
CA GLY A 341 -0.86 6.31 -12.06
C GLY A 341 -1.41 7.27 -13.12
N ALA A 342 -1.40 6.88 -14.39
CA ALA A 342 -2.02 7.64 -15.48
C ALA A 342 -3.49 7.24 -15.70
N GLY A 343 -3.99 6.22 -14.98
CA GLY A 343 -5.33 5.69 -15.16
C GLY A 343 -5.49 4.80 -16.39
N GLU A 344 -4.38 4.33 -16.97
CA GLU A 344 -4.37 3.47 -18.15
C GLU A 344 -4.54 2.00 -17.75
N PRO A 345 -5.21 1.14 -18.55
CA PRO A 345 -5.29 -0.29 -18.25
C PRO A 345 -3.93 -0.97 -18.27
N TYR A 346 -3.70 -1.89 -17.33
CA TYR A 346 -2.42 -2.60 -17.16
C TYR A 346 -2.62 -4.01 -16.62
N GLY A 347 -1.56 -4.81 -16.65
CA GLY A 347 -1.58 -6.12 -16.01
C GLY A 347 -0.20 -6.69 -15.67
N TYR A 348 -0.25 -7.79 -14.91
CA TYR A 348 0.88 -8.64 -14.55
C TYR A 348 0.66 -10.03 -15.12
N ARG A 349 1.72 -10.63 -15.66
CA ARG A 349 1.73 -11.99 -16.22
C ARG A 349 2.72 -12.82 -15.44
N MET A 350 2.27 -13.97 -14.96
CA MET A 350 3.09 -14.97 -14.30
C MET A 350 3.04 -16.27 -15.11
N ALA A 351 4.08 -16.53 -15.89
CA ALA A 351 4.16 -17.70 -16.76
C ALA A 351 5.00 -18.80 -16.11
N GLY A 352 4.43 -20.00 -15.97
CA GLY A 352 5.16 -21.22 -15.64
C GLY A 352 5.24 -22.16 -16.84
N ASP A 353 5.83 -23.34 -16.63
CA ASP A 353 6.07 -24.31 -17.71
C ASP A 353 4.77 -24.83 -18.35
N ASP A 354 3.73 -25.03 -17.54
CA ASP A 354 2.47 -25.68 -17.94
C ASP A 354 1.27 -24.71 -17.97
N GLY A 355 1.51 -23.40 -17.91
CA GLY A 355 0.45 -22.40 -17.95
C GLY A 355 0.77 -21.13 -17.18
N GLU A 356 -0.18 -20.20 -17.18
CA GLU A 356 0.04 -18.86 -16.66
C GLU A 356 -1.18 -18.18 -16.05
N LEU A 357 -0.91 -17.14 -15.27
CA LEU A 357 -1.89 -16.22 -14.72
C LEU A 357 -1.66 -14.82 -15.27
N LEU A 358 -2.74 -14.15 -15.65
CA LEU A 358 -2.76 -12.73 -15.98
C LEU A 358 -3.70 -11.99 -15.04
N THR A 359 -3.19 -11.03 -14.28
CA THR A 359 -4.00 -10.15 -13.42
C THR A 359 -4.08 -8.78 -14.05
N VAL A 360 -5.29 -8.35 -14.41
CA VAL A 360 -5.52 -7.16 -15.25
C VAL A 360 -6.41 -6.19 -14.51
N VAL A 361 -6.10 -4.90 -14.62
CA VAL A 361 -6.84 -3.81 -13.97
C VAL A 361 -7.16 -2.73 -15.00
N ASN A 362 -8.41 -2.27 -15.00
CA ASN A 362 -8.84 -1.06 -15.69
C ASN A 362 -9.09 0.07 -14.66
N PRO A 363 -8.18 1.04 -14.51
CA PRO A 363 -8.37 2.15 -13.57
C PRO A 363 -9.38 3.20 -14.03
N SER A 364 -9.82 3.16 -15.30
CA SER A 364 -10.52 4.27 -15.93
C SER A 364 -12.01 4.31 -15.60
N GLN A 365 -12.62 5.49 -15.79
CA GLN A 365 -14.07 5.72 -15.67
C GLN A 365 -14.83 5.32 -16.95
N LYS A 366 -14.46 4.18 -17.56
CA LYS A 366 -15.14 3.61 -18.74
C LYS A 366 -14.86 2.13 -18.87
N ALA A 367 -15.72 1.40 -19.57
CA ALA A 367 -15.37 0.06 -20.04
C ALA A 367 -14.24 0.12 -21.08
N VAL A 368 -13.36 -0.88 -21.08
CA VAL A 368 -12.22 -0.98 -21.99
C VAL A 368 -12.06 -2.41 -22.48
N SER A 369 -11.53 -2.56 -23.69
CA SER A 369 -11.03 -3.83 -24.20
C SER A 369 -9.50 -3.77 -24.25
N ILE A 370 -8.86 -4.82 -23.77
CA ILE A 370 -7.41 -4.90 -23.57
C ILE A 370 -6.92 -6.15 -24.26
N GLU A 371 -6.01 -5.99 -25.21
CA GLU A 371 -5.27 -7.12 -25.78
C GLU A 371 -4.35 -7.70 -24.71
N LEU A 372 -4.54 -8.98 -24.41
CA LEU A 372 -3.68 -9.71 -23.51
C LEU A 372 -2.43 -10.18 -24.27
N PRO A 373 -1.30 -10.35 -23.56
CA PRO A 373 -0.17 -11.10 -24.10
C PRO A 373 -0.62 -12.46 -24.63
N GLU A 374 -0.02 -12.90 -25.74
CA GLU A 374 -0.31 -14.20 -26.34
C GLU A 374 -0.16 -15.33 -25.31
N CYS A 375 -1.23 -16.11 -25.20
CA CYS A 375 -1.42 -17.18 -24.23
C CYS A 375 -2.22 -18.33 -24.85
N GLU A 376 -2.13 -19.51 -24.25
CA GLU A 376 -3.00 -20.64 -24.59
C GLU A 376 -4.47 -20.35 -24.25
N ALA A 377 -5.36 -21.31 -24.50
CA ALA A 377 -6.77 -21.21 -24.12
C ALA A 377 -6.92 -20.76 -22.65
N ALA A 378 -7.67 -19.67 -22.44
CA ALA A 378 -7.76 -19.01 -21.16
C ALA A 378 -9.20 -18.88 -20.64
N ARG A 379 -9.33 -18.67 -19.32
CA ARG A 379 -10.60 -18.47 -18.62
C ARG A 379 -10.46 -17.42 -17.53
N ILE A 380 -11.52 -16.65 -17.30
CA ILE A 380 -11.63 -15.76 -16.15
C ILE A 380 -11.77 -16.60 -14.87
N LEU A 381 -10.80 -16.48 -13.97
CA LEU A 381 -10.78 -17.16 -12.68
C LEU A 381 -11.36 -16.29 -11.57
N PHE A 382 -11.23 -14.97 -11.69
CA PHE A 382 -11.71 -14.01 -10.69
C PHE A 382 -12.15 -12.72 -11.36
N HIS A 383 -13.18 -12.08 -10.81
CA HIS A 383 -13.50 -10.69 -11.11
C HIS A 383 -14.22 -9.99 -9.95
N ASP A 384 -14.20 -8.66 -9.95
CA ASP A 384 -15.08 -7.87 -9.08
C ASP A 384 -16.55 -8.05 -9.47
N GLY A 385 -17.47 -8.02 -8.50
CA GLY A 385 -18.92 -8.14 -8.74
C GLY A 385 -19.54 -6.96 -9.49
N GLY A 386 -20.75 -7.16 -10.03
CA GLY A 386 -21.40 -6.24 -10.97
C GLY A 386 -21.10 -6.67 -12.41
N HIS A 387 -20.58 -5.74 -13.22
CA HIS A 387 -20.21 -6.00 -14.62
C HIS A 387 -19.46 -7.32 -14.80
N VAL A 388 -19.96 -8.19 -15.68
CA VAL A 388 -19.33 -9.46 -16.00
C VAL A 388 -18.28 -9.24 -17.09
N PRO A 389 -16.98 -9.46 -16.82
CA PRO A 389 -15.96 -9.30 -17.84
C PRO A 389 -16.15 -10.26 -19.01
N GLY A 390 -15.89 -9.78 -20.22
CA GLY A 390 -15.85 -10.61 -21.43
C GLY A 390 -14.43 -11.03 -21.76
N TYR A 391 -14.24 -12.25 -22.23
CA TYR A 391 -12.97 -12.70 -22.81
C TYR A 391 -13.25 -13.41 -24.13
N ASP A 392 -12.62 -12.93 -25.20
CA ASP A 392 -12.73 -13.48 -26.55
C ASP A 392 -11.40 -13.33 -27.30
N GLU A 393 -10.89 -14.42 -27.88
CA GLU A 393 -9.68 -14.47 -28.71
C GLU A 393 -8.50 -13.60 -28.21
N GLY A 394 -8.16 -13.68 -26.93
CA GLY A 394 -7.03 -12.92 -26.35
C GLY A 394 -7.35 -11.46 -26.00
N VAL A 395 -8.59 -11.02 -26.18
CA VAL A 395 -9.08 -9.69 -25.77
C VAL A 395 -9.93 -9.82 -24.52
N LEU A 396 -9.58 -9.05 -23.49
CA LEU A 396 -10.33 -8.95 -22.23
C LEU A 396 -11.09 -7.62 -22.18
N THR A 397 -12.41 -7.69 -22.00
CA THR A 397 -13.26 -6.53 -21.73
C THR A 397 -13.47 -6.39 -20.22
N LEU A 398 -13.10 -5.22 -19.67
CA LEU A 398 -13.30 -4.86 -18.27
C LEU A 398 -14.20 -3.63 -18.16
N GLY A 399 -15.08 -3.62 -17.16
CA GLY A 399 -15.84 -2.44 -16.72
C GLY A 399 -14.95 -1.39 -16.05
N ALA A 400 -15.53 -0.25 -15.70
CA ALA A 400 -14.78 0.84 -15.04
C ALA A 400 -14.26 0.44 -13.66
N GLU A 401 -13.01 0.79 -13.35
CA GLU A 401 -12.34 0.48 -12.08
C GLU A 401 -12.20 -1.03 -11.77
N GLN A 402 -12.51 -1.90 -12.72
CA GLN A 402 -12.58 -3.34 -12.51
C GLN A 402 -11.22 -4.01 -12.62
N MET A 403 -11.03 -5.09 -11.86
CA MET A 403 -9.98 -6.08 -12.09
C MET A 403 -10.53 -7.46 -12.44
N ALA A 404 -9.71 -8.26 -13.12
CA ALA A 404 -9.93 -9.69 -13.31
C ALA A 404 -8.62 -10.47 -13.25
N VAL A 405 -8.73 -11.78 -12.98
CA VAL A 405 -7.63 -12.75 -13.13
C VAL A 405 -8.01 -13.74 -14.21
N ILE A 406 -7.11 -13.96 -15.15
CA ILE A 406 -7.21 -14.90 -16.25
C ILE A 406 -6.22 -16.04 -16.00
N GLY A 407 -6.66 -17.29 -16.15
CA GLY A 407 -5.82 -18.47 -16.12
C GLY A 407 -5.76 -19.10 -17.51
N ALA A 408 -4.55 -19.39 -17.99
CA ALA A 408 -4.30 -20.06 -19.26
C ALA A 408 -3.46 -21.34 -19.05
N GLY A 409 -3.50 -22.23 -20.05
CA GLY A 409 -2.90 -23.57 -19.96
C GLY A 409 -3.54 -24.35 -18.81
N ARG A 410 -2.74 -24.95 -17.93
CA ARG A 410 -3.27 -25.69 -16.76
C ARG A 410 -4.23 -24.88 -15.89
N TYR A 411 -4.00 -23.56 -15.78
CA TYR A 411 -4.79 -22.71 -14.88
C TYR A 411 -6.18 -22.38 -15.43
N ASN A 412 -6.48 -22.75 -16.68
CA ASN A 412 -7.84 -22.66 -17.22
C ASN A 412 -8.78 -23.66 -16.52
N ALA A 413 -8.28 -24.71 -15.88
CA ALA A 413 -9.12 -25.75 -15.30
C ALA A 413 -10.04 -25.25 -14.15
N PRO A 414 -11.26 -25.83 -13.98
CA PRO A 414 -12.27 -25.40 -13.00
C PRO A 414 -11.77 -25.29 -11.55
N GLU A 415 -10.85 -26.16 -11.14
CA GLU A 415 -10.25 -26.17 -9.80
C GLU A 415 -9.43 -24.92 -9.45
N PHE A 416 -9.12 -24.06 -10.43
CA PHE A 416 -8.45 -22.78 -10.23
C PHE A 416 -9.41 -21.59 -10.11
N ASP A 417 -10.72 -21.82 -10.14
CA ASP A 417 -11.74 -20.78 -10.03
C ASP A 417 -11.71 -20.06 -8.67
N LEU A 418 -11.43 -18.76 -8.66
CA LEU A 418 -11.34 -17.94 -7.46
C LEU A 418 -12.63 -17.15 -7.17
N GLY A 419 -13.65 -17.26 -8.03
CA GLY A 419 -14.98 -16.69 -7.82
C GLY A 419 -15.06 -15.17 -7.97
N ILE A 420 -16.07 -14.57 -7.35
CA ILE A 420 -16.45 -13.17 -7.53
C ILE A 420 -16.31 -12.41 -6.21
N GLN A 421 -15.68 -11.24 -6.23
CA GLN A 421 -15.66 -10.34 -5.07
C GLN A 421 -16.95 -9.52 -4.98
N GLN A 422 -17.88 -9.99 -4.15
CA GLN A 422 -19.26 -9.47 -4.05
C GLN A 422 -19.38 -8.11 -3.35
N ASP A 423 -18.41 -7.72 -2.53
CA ASP A 423 -18.43 -6.45 -1.80
C ASP A 423 -17.86 -5.27 -2.62
N VAL A 424 -17.48 -5.52 -3.88
CA VAL A 424 -17.23 -4.51 -4.89
C VAL A 424 -18.29 -4.59 -5.98
N ARG A 425 -18.80 -3.44 -6.39
CA ARG A 425 -19.84 -3.32 -7.41
C ARG A 425 -19.34 -2.46 -8.55
N ILE A 426 -19.14 -3.08 -9.70
CA ILE A 426 -18.77 -2.43 -10.95
C ILE A 426 -20.05 -2.13 -11.74
N PRO A 427 -20.26 -0.90 -12.20
CA PRO A 427 -21.44 -0.57 -13.00
C PRO A 427 -21.41 -1.32 -14.34
N GLU A 428 -22.55 -1.84 -14.77
CA GLU A 428 -22.75 -2.46 -16.08
C GLU A 428 -22.59 -1.45 -17.22
N VAL A 429 -23.01 -0.20 -16.99
CA VAL A 429 -22.91 0.88 -17.97
C VAL A 429 -22.30 2.11 -17.29
N ILE A 430 -21.36 2.75 -17.97
CA ILE A 430 -20.81 4.05 -17.60
C ILE A 430 -20.57 4.90 -18.85
N GLU A 431 -21.27 6.03 -18.94
CA GLU A 431 -21.27 6.88 -20.13
C GLU A 431 -21.07 8.34 -19.75
N PRO A 432 -20.19 9.10 -20.43
CA PRO A 432 -20.03 10.52 -20.16
C PRO A 432 -21.34 11.29 -20.35
N LEU A 433 -21.69 12.14 -19.39
CA LEU A 433 -22.79 13.09 -19.51
C LEU A 433 -22.24 14.45 -19.95
N PRO A 434 -22.85 15.10 -20.97
CA PRO A 434 -22.43 16.43 -21.39
C PRO A 434 -22.78 17.44 -20.30
N ALA A 435 -21.75 18.02 -19.68
CA ALA A 435 -21.89 19.09 -18.70
C ALA A 435 -20.71 20.05 -18.81
N VAL A 436 -21.01 21.35 -18.71
CA VAL A 436 -20.00 22.41 -18.73
C VAL A 436 -19.93 23.02 -17.34
N PHE A 437 -18.84 22.73 -16.63
CA PHE A 437 -18.56 23.34 -15.34
C PHE A 437 -18.00 24.74 -15.52
N LYS A 438 -18.54 25.70 -14.79
CA LYS A 438 -18.07 27.09 -14.73
C LYS A 438 -17.61 27.40 -13.31
N ALA A 439 -16.58 28.24 -13.18
CA ALA A 439 -16.20 28.78 -11.89
C ALA A 439 -17.28 29.74 -11.38
N THR A 440 -17.76 29.52 -10.17
CA THR A 440 -18.80 30.35 -9.51
C THR A 440 -18.28 31.02 -8.24
N GLY A 441 -17.09 30.66 -7.77
CA GLY A 441 -16.41 31.27 -6.64
C GLY A 441 -14.93 30.89 -6.59
N ASP A 442 -14.24 31.34 -5.55
CA ASP A 442 -12.90 30.84 -5.25
C ASP A 442 -13.01 29.35 -4.85
N LYS A 443 -12.28 28.49 -5.55
CA LYS A 443 -12.26 27.03 -5.31
C LYS A 443 -13.65 26.36 -5.41
N GLU A 444 -14.48 26.87 -6.32
CA GLU A 444 -15.82 26.36 -6.58
C GLU A 444 -16.12 26.29 -8.09
N ILE A 445 -16.68 25.17 -8.54
CA ILE A 445 -17.23 25.01 -9.89
C ILE A 445 -18.66 24.45 -9.85
N GLU A 446 -19.48 24.86 -10.80
CA GLU A 446 -20.88 24.45 -10.92
C GLU A 446 -21.24 24.06 -12.35
N ALA A 447 -22.08 23.05 -12.51
CA ALA A 447 -22.77 22.71 -13.75
C ALA A 447 -24.26 22.48 -13.49
N MET A 448 -25.08 22.73 -14.51
CA MET A 448 -26.47 22.30 -14.55
C MET A 448 -26.67 21.31 -15.68
N LEU A 449 -27.47 20.28 -15.45
CA LEU A 449 -27.87 19.32 -16.46
C LEU A 449 -29.26 18.77 -16.15
N PHE A 450 -29.92 18.21 -17.16
CA PHE A 450 -31.08 17.37 -16.92
C PHE A 450 -30.60 15.97 -16.53
N PRO A 451 -31.19 15.35 -15.49
CA PRO A 451 -30.92 13.97 -15.15
C PRO A 451 -31.10 13.04 -16.35
N PRO A 452 -30.27 11.98 -16.50
CA PRO A 452 -30.51 10.96 -17.52
C PRO A 452 -31.87 10.28 -17.28
N GLU A 453 -32.44 9.67 -18.32
CA GLU A 453 -33.74 8.97 -18.23
C GLU A 453 -33.69 7.78 -17.25
N THR A 454 -32.53 7.14 -17.13
CA THR A 454 -32.26 6.01 -16.25
C THR A 454 -30.84 6.08 -15.72
N GLY A 455 -30.63 5.48 -14.53
CA GLY A 455 -29.32 5.38 -13.91
C GLY A 455 -28.98 6.59 -13.03
N ARG A 456 -27.87 6.45 -12.30
CA ARG A 456 -27.36 7.44 -11.36
C ARG A 456 -26.43 8.43 -12.08
N ILE A 457 -26.20 9.58 -11.46
CA ILE A 457 -25.17 10.54 -11.91
C ILE A 457 -23.92 10.37 -11.05
N ARG A 458 -22.84 9.85 -11.64
CA ARG A 458 -21.52 9.84 -11.02
C ARG A 458 -20.80 11.16 -11.27
N ILE A 459 -20.35 11.81 -10.21
CA ILE A 459 -19.61 13.06 -10.22
C ILE A 459 -18.15 12.74 -9.93
N VAL A 460 -17.24 13.15 -10.81
CA VAL A 460 -15.80 12.96 -10.64
C VAL A 460 -15.12 14.33 -10.64
N MET A 461 -14.79 14.84 -9.46
CA MET A 461 -14.02 16.07 -9.26
C MET A 461 -12.52 15.75 -9.10
N ARG A 462 -11.66 16.57 -9.70
CA ARG A 462 -10.21 16.59 -9.48
C ARG A 462 -9.76 17.99 -9.12
N GLN A 463 -8.70 18.09 -8.33
CA GLN A 463 -8.03 19.35 -8.07
C GLN A 463 -6.54 19.27 -8.42
N THR A 464 -6.04 20.33 -9.04
CA THR A 464 -4.63 20.47 -9.43
C THR A 464 -4.07 21.79 -8.93
N GLU A 465 -2.80 21.80 -8.54
CA GLU A 465 -2.08 23.02 -8.20
C GLU A 465 -1.97 23.92 -9.44
N THR A 466 -2.30 25.21 -9.28
CA THR A 466 -2.36 26.16 -10.41
C THR A 466 -0.99 26.43 -11.04
N THR A 467 0.08 26.36 -10.25
CA THR A 467 1.44 26.66 -10.70
C THR A 467 2.10 25.50 -11.46
N THR A 468 1.83 24.26 -11.06
CA THR A 468 2.48 23.07 -11.63
C THR A 468 1.57 22.25 -12.54
N GLY A 469 0.25 22.43 -12.45
CA GLY A 469 -0.75 21.60 -13.12
C GLY A 469 -0.81 20.16 -12.59
N ARG A 470 -0.13 19.86 -11.48
CA ARG A 470 -0.08 18.53 -10.86
C ARG A 470 -1.23 18.35 -9.87
N ALA A 471 -1.55 17.10 -9.59
CA ALA A 471 -2.53 16.72 -8.57
C ALA A 471 -2.16 17.37 -7.23
N ARG A 472 -3.10 18.14 -6.67
CA ARG A 472 -2.93 18.71 -5.32
C ARG A 472 -3.63 17.84 -4.31
N ARG A 473 -2.89 17.18 -3.43
CA ARG A 473 -3.47 16.32 -2.39
C ARG A 473 -3.81 17.14 -1.15
N SER A 474 -5.08 17.17 -0.78
CA SER A 474 -5.53 17.74 0.49
C SER A 474 -5.51 16.68 1.57
N SER A 475 -5.07 17.03 2.79
CA SER A 475 -5.14 16.16 3.96
C SER A 475 -5.78 16.90 5.12
N GLY A 476 -6.68 16.23 5.82
CA GLY A 476 -7.22 16.68 7.11
C GLY A 476 -6.41 16.18 8.32
N GLY A 477 -5.25 15.55 8.09
CA GLY A 477 -4.45 14.88 9.12
C GLY A 477 -4.85 13.42 9.39
N PRO A 478 -4.10 12.71 10.24
CA PRO A 478 -4.39 11.32 10.60
C PRO A 478 -5.57 11.18 11.59
N PRO A 479 -6.25 10.02 11.62
CA PRO A 479 -7.13 9.63 12.73
C PRO A 479 -6.46 9.70 14.12
N PRO A 480 -7.24 9.70 15.22
CA PRO A 480 -8.69 9.87 15.28
C PRO A 480 -9.12 11.34 15.18
N LYS A 481 -8.16 12.29 15.14
CA LYS A 481 -8.44 13.74 15.20
C LYS A 481 -8.53 14.42 13.83
N GLY A 482 -8.13 13.73 12.77
CA GLY A 482 -8.10 14.29 11.43
C GLY A 482 -9.50 14.63 10.88
N THR A 483 -9.58 15.70 10.11
CA THR A 483 -10.77 16.05 9.35
C THR A 483 -10.93 15.07 8.19
N THR A 484 -12.16 14.58 7.99
CA THR A 484 -12.44 13.66 6.88
C THR A 484 -12.43 14.38 5.54
N LEU A 485 -12.04 13.68 4.48
CA LEU A 485 -11.91 14.30 3.16
C LEU A 485 -13.23 14.73 2.54
N GLY A 486 -14.38 14.14 2.91
CA GLY A 486 -15.69 14.59 2.45
C GLY A 486 -16.08 15.97 2.98
N ARG A 487 -15.38 16.48 4.00
CA ARG A 487 -15.52 17.86 4.49
C ARG A 487 -14.57 18.85 3.83
N ILE A 488 -13.55 18.36 3.13
CA ILE A 488 -12.53 19.18 2.46
C ILE A 488 -12.81 19.24 0.96
N LEU A 489 -13.09 18.09 0.35
CA LEU A 489 -13.44 17.94 -1.06
C LEU A 489 -14.93 17.61 -1.11
N CYS A 490 -15.75 18.62 -1.39
CA CYS A 490 -17.20 18.51 -1.21
C CYS A 490 -17.93 18.44 -2.55
N LEU A 491 -18.90 17.53 -2.62
CA LEU A 491 -19.82 17.39 -3.75
C LEU A 491 -21.23 17.75 -3.25
N HIS A 492 -21.93 18.59 -3.98
CA HIS A 492 -23.29 19.01 -3.69
C HIS A 492 -24.17 18.87 -4.94
N ALA A 493 -25.40 18.40 -4.74
CA ALA A 493 -26.43 18.37 -5.78
C ALA A 493 -27.71 18.99 -5.24
N GLU A 494 -28.45 19.71 -6.08
CA GLU A 494 -29.70 20.37 -5.73
C GLU A 494 -30.66 20.38 -6.94
N GLN A 495 -31.95 20.17 -6.68
CA GLN A 495 -33.05 20.37 -7.65
C GLN A 495 -34.13 21.24 -7.01
N ASP A 496 -34.50 22.35 -7.65
CA ASP A 496 -35.54 23.28 -7.18
C ASP A 496 -35.44 23.60 -5.67
N GLY A 497 -34.23 23.92 -5.19
CA GLY A 497 -33.97 24.24 -3.77
C GLY A 497 -33.90 23.05 -2.82
N HIS A 498 -34.08 21.81 -3.31
CA HIS A 498 -34.01 20.60 -2.51
C HIS A 498 -32.66 19.89 -2.70
N PRO A 499 -31.92 19.59 -1.63
CA PRO A 499 -30.64 18.91 -1.72
C PRO A 499 -30.81 17.44 -2.11
N GLY A 500 -30.01 17.00 -3.08
CA GLY A 500 -29.85 15.59 -3.44
C GLY A 500 -28.84 14.87 -2.53
N THR A 501 -29.03 13.57 -2.29
CA THR A 501 -28.08 12.77 -1.50
C THR A 501 -27.03 12.15 -2.41
N ILE A 502 -25.76 12.47 -2.16
CA ILE A 502 -24.62 11.90 -2.90
C ILE A 502 -23.95 10.83 -2.04
N GLU A 503 -23.92 9.61 -2.53
CA GLU A 503 -23.16 8.52 -1.92
C GLU A 503 -21.67 8.73 -2.18
N ILE A 504 -20.85 8.77 -1.11
CA ILE A 504 -19.39 8.94 -1.19
C ILE A 504 -18.67 7.86 -0.38
N ASN A 505 -17.60 7.28 -0.93
CA ASN A 505 -16.78 6.26 -0.24
C ASN A 505 -15.50 6.84 0.41
N TYR A 506 -15.01 7.96 -0.12
CA TYR A 506 -13.73 8.56 0.25
C TYR A 506 -13.76 9.40 1.54
N ASP A 507 -14.93 9.57 2.19
CA ASP A 507 -15.08 10.37 3.40
C ASP A 507 -14.39 9.73 4.62
N LYS A 508 -13.07 9.88 4.67
CA LYS A 508 -12.17 9.29 5.64
C LYS A 508 -11.11 10.31 6.03
N ALA A 509 -10.58 10.23 7.24
CA ALA A 509 -9.37 10.98 7.60
C ALA A 509 -8.15 10.26 7.00
N VAL A 510 -7.53 10.89 6.00
CA VAL A 510 -6.44 10.32 5.21
C VAL A 510 -5.19 11.18 5.37
N TRP A 511 -4.21 10.67 6.12
CA TRP A 511 -2.96 11.36 6.41
C TRP A 511 -2.12 11.66 5.15
N SER A 512 -2.18 10.77 4.16
CA SER A 512 -1.48 10.92 2.87
C SER A 512 -2.19 11.86 1.89
N GLY A 513 -3.38 12.34 2.27
CA GLY A 513 -4.25 13.18 1.46
C GLY A 513 -4.86 12.52 0.23
N LEU A 514 -5.66 13.30 -0.51
CA LEU A 514 -6.38 12.93 -1.73
C LEU A 514 -6.52 14.14 -2.67
N SER A 515 -6.50 13.93 -3.98
CA SER A 515 -6.55 14.98 -5.01
C SER A 515 -7.85 15.00 -5.82
N TRP A 516 -8.86 14.25 -5.40
CA TRP A 516 -10.10 14.05 -6.13
C TRP A 516 -11.26 13.74 -5.17
N ALA A 517 -12.49 13.93 -5.65
CA ALA A 517 -13.71 13.45 -5.02
C ALA A 517 -14.55 12.71 -6.05
N VAL A 518 -15.09 11.55 -5.67
CA VAL A 518 -16.03 10.79 -6.50
C VAL A 518 -17.25 10.44 -5.66
N GLY A 519 -18.43 10.70 -6.21
CA GLY A 519 -19.69 10.37 -5.57
C GLY A 519 -20.80 10.13 -6.59
N GLU A 520 -21.86 9.46 -6.14
CA GLU A 520 -23.00 9.13 -6.99
C GLU A 520 -24.30 9.68 -6.41
N LEU A 521 -25.03 10.42 -7.24
CA LEU A 521 -26.38 10.88 -6.96
C LEU A 521 -27.38 9.81 -7.39
N GLY A 522 -28.12 9.26 -6.42
CA GLY A 522 -29.06 8.17 -6.58
C GLY A 522 -30.26 8.50 -7.48
N ASP A 523 -30.88 7.50 -8.09
CA ASP A 523 -31.98 7.72 -9.03
C ASP A 523 -33.25 8.18 -8.31
N GLU A 524 -33.47 7.63 -7.13
CA GLU A 524 -34.54 7.98 -6.19
C GLU A 524 -34.48 9.41 -5.67
N THR A 525 -33.34 10.08 -5.81
CA THR A 525 -33.15 11.48 -5.42
C THR A 525 -33.38 12.47 -6.57
N LEU A 526 -33.61 11.98 -7.80
CA LEU A 526 -33.72 12.80 -9.00
C LEU A 526 -35.16 12.91 -9.49
N ALA A 527 -35.73 14.12 -9.40
CA ALA A 527 -36.96 14.45 -10.10
C ALA A 527 -36.70 14.56 -11.61
N ARG A 528 -37.38 13.75 -12.42
CA ARG A 528 -37.25 13.75 -13.88
C ARG A 528 -37.79 15.06 -14.47
N GLY A 529 -37.10 15.59 -15.49
CA GLY A 529 -37.49 16.83 -16.17
C GLY A 529 -37.14 18.11 -15.40
N VAL A 530 -36.64 18.01 -14.17
CA VAL A 530 -36.12 19.14 -13.40
C VAL A 530 -34.60 19.17 -13.53
N PRO A 531 -33.96 20.29 -13.91
CA PRO A 531 -32.51 20.36 -14.00
C PRO A 531 -31.90 20.19 -12.59
N VAL A 532 -30.83 19.41 -12.51
CA VAL A 532 -30.01 19.30 -11.30
C VAL A 532 -28.82 20.23 -11.41
N ARG A 533 -28.61 21.02 -10.35
CA ARG A 533 -27.41 21.81 -10.13
C ARG A 533 -26.40 20.94 -9.38
N ILE A 534 -25.21 20.79 -9.92
CA ILE A 534 -24.09 20.09 -9.29
C ILE A 534 -22.98 21.10 -9.01
N ARG A 535 -22.59 21.20 -7.74
CA ARG A 535 -21.55 22.11 -7.26
C ARG A 535 -20.45 21.32 -6.58
N CYS A 536 -19.21 21.62 -6.95
CA CYS A 536 -18.02 20.98 -6.45
C CYS A 536 -17.13 22.05 -5.80
N THR A 537 -16.72 21.84 -4.55
CA THR A 537 -15.92 22.80 -3.78
C THR A 537 -14.73 22.13 -3.10
N THR A 538 -13.71 22.93 -2.81
CA THR A 538 -12.60 22.50 -1.95
C THR A 538 -12.23 23.55 -0.91
N SER A 539 -11.89 23.11 0.29
CA SER A 539 -11.32 23.95 1.35
C SER A 539 -9.78 23.86 1.41
N GLU A 540 -9.13 23.35 0.36
CA GLU A 540 -7.66 23.32 0.26
C GLU A 540 -7.08 24.72 0.45
N PRO A 541 -6.14 24.94 1.40
CA PRO A 541 -5.57 26.26 1.63
C PRO A 541 -4.81 26.83 0.44
N THR A 542 -4.14 25.99 -0.34
CA THR A 542 -3.37 26.42 -1.51
C THR A 542 -4.24 26.72 -2.72
N ASP A 543 -3.71 27.50 -3.66
CA ASP A 543 -4.40 27.82 -4.90
C ASP A 543 -4.48 26.60 -5.80
N VAL A 544 -5.71 26.24 -6.15
CA VAL A 544 -6.01 25.06 -6.95
C VAL A 544 -7.01 25.37 -8.04
N ARG A 545 -6.88 24.64 -9.14
CA ARG A 545 -7.88 24.55 -10.19
C ARG A 545 -8.73 23.31 -9.95
N LEU A 546 -10.04 23.47 -9.99
CA LEU A 546 -10.99 22.38 -9.98
C LEU A 546 -11.42 22.01 -11.39
N GLU A 547 -11.58 20.71 -11.63
CA GLU A 547 -12.22 20.16 -12.83
C GLU A 547 -13.19 19.06 -12.41
N ALA A 548 -14.34 18.98 -13.08
CA ALA A 548 -15.29 17.90 -12.85
C ALA A 548 -15.82 17.31 -14.15
N ARG A 549 -16.13 16.01 -14.11
CA ARG A 549 -16.80 15.26 -15.18
C ARG A 549 -17.97 14.51 -14.59
N LEU A 550 -19.02 14.35 -15.39
CA LEU A 550 -20.21 13.61 -15.03
C LEU A 550 -20.34 12.37 -15.89
N TYR A 551 -20.87 11.30 -15.30
CA TYR A 551 -21.18 10.07 -15.99
C TYR A 551 -22.57 9.59 -15.58
N ARG A 552 -23.30 8.99 -16.52
CA ARG A 552 -24.45 8.15 -16.24
C ARG A 552 -23.92 6.77 -15.87
N VAL A 553 -24.40 6.21 -14.76
CA VAL A 553 -24.02 4.85 -14.33
C VAL A 553 -25.25 3.99 -14.06
N VAL A 554 -25.19 2.73 -14.49
CA VAL A 554 -26.22 1.72 -14.25
C VAL A 554 -25.54 0.49 -13.65
N TYR A 555 -26.12 -0.04 -12.57
CA TYR A 555 -25.63 -1.23 -11.85
C TYR A 555 -26.49 -2.45 -12.11
#